data_AF-A0A194XKV1-F1
#
_entry.id   AF-A0A194XKV1-F1
#
_cell.length_a   1.000
_cell.length_b   1.000
_cell.length_c   1.000
_cell.angle_alpha   90.00
_cell.angle_beta   90.00
_cell.angle_gamma   90.00
#
_symmetry.space_group_name_H-M   'P 1'
#
loop_
_entity.id
_entity.type
_entity.pdbx_description
1 polymer ?
#
loop_
_entity_poly.entity_id
_entity_poly.type
_entity_poly.pdbx_seq_one_letter_code
_entity_poly.pdbx_strand_id
1 'polypeptide(L)'
;MHCAVIKDYCFEGNVNNGFVVQKNPIRDWYHASWMHWSDNGREPVNGLTFERPVPPFELSKTQGRYLQSWACGIIMLLVRATTFGKIWANPNDPKWQDVKFPLGTCVFKVLMTDATDSEIPCMKGSPAMQAVIAKQPLSPDGMPNGMERNAEASEVRLLQVDFAVRDDRAPIGWVFGTFMYDGSQKQKTGWDRMIPVGITWGNDPELTQEMAKAGIKPQEAWINLEVNSVRSSLGGTRPSWGWNGRLNGPVDNYISACASCHAVSEKNTHPSMVPPAGANDKQKMKWFRNIPAGAPFTPGDVSGDYWLQLMMGYSNYAIWNNAQKGMWYRTKLAIPFSKTRKEAGSLEAKRAPLRTGIRNNK
;
A
#
# COMPACT_ATOMS: atom_id res chain seq x y z
N MET A 1 17.06 -14.08 -8.98
CA MET A 1 16.43 -14.57 -10.23
C MET A 1 14.96 -14.99 -10.06
N HIS A 2 14.49 -15.46 -8.90
CA HIS A 2 13.17 -16.09 -8.75
C HIS A 2 11.92 -15.18 -8.85
N CYS A 3 12.02 -13.88 -8.55
CA CYS A 3 10.83 -12.99 -8.55
C CYS A 3 10.75 -12.05 -9.76
N ALA A 4 11.74 -12.08 -10.67
CA ALA A 4 11.80 -11.18 -11.83
C ALA A 4 10.55 -11.27 -12.71
N VAL A 5 10.04 -12.49 -12.92
CA VAL A 5 8.82 -12.73 -13.72
C VAL A 5 7.59 -11.98 -13.19
N ILE A 6 7.45 -11.85 -11.86
CA ILE A 6 6.31 -11.14 -11.26
C ILE A 6 6.47 -9.64 -11.45
N LYS A 7 7.69 -9.11 -11.27
CA LYS A 7 7.98 -7.70 -11.54
C LYS A 7 7.65 -7.36 -12.99
N ASP A 8 8.16 -8.15 -13.93
CA ASP A 8 7.95 -7.94 -15.36
C ASP A 8 6.46 -8.02 -15.71
N TYR A 9 5.74 -9.00 -15.16
CA TYR A 9 4.29 -9.13 -15.30
C TYR A 9 3.52 -7.89 -14.82
N CYS A 10 3.92 -7.33 -13.68
CA CYS A 10 3.29 -6.15 -13.09
C CYS A 10 3.63 -4.87 -13.88
N PHE A 11 4.84 -4.76 -14.39
CA PHE A 11 5.34 -3.55 -15.05
C PHE A 11 4.99 -3.46 -16.52
N GLU A 12 4.72 -4.60 -17.17
CA GLU A 12 4.37 -4.67 -18.58
C GLU A 12 3.15 -3.79 -18.89
N GLY A 13 3.37 -2.77 -19.73
CA GLY A 13 2.40 -1.75 -20.10
C GLY A 13 2.19 -0.63 -19.08
N ASN A 14 2.50 -0.84 -17.79
CA ASN A 14 2.27 0.15 -16.72
C ASN A 14 3.42 1.18 -16.60
N VAL A 15 4.67 0.75 -16.70
CA VAL A 15 5.82 1.67 -16.57
C VAL A 15 5.78 2.75 -17.67
N ASN A 16 5.50 2.34 -18.91
CA ASN A 16 5.48 3.24 -20.07
C ASN A 16 4.27 4.19 -20.09
N ASN A 17 3.21 3.91 -19.33
CA ASN A 17 2.02 4.76 -19.25
C ASN A 17 1.96 5.62 -17.98
N GLY A 18 3.03 5.62 -17.17
CA GLY A 18 3.09 6.35 -15.91
C GLY A 18 2.17 5.79 -14.82
N PHE A 19 1.88 4.49 -14.86
CA PHE A 19 0.93 3.80 -13.98
C PHE A 19 -0.51 4.35 -14.06
N VAL A 20 -0.89 4.91 -15.22
CA VAL A 20 -2.29 5.21 -15.56
C VAL A 20 -2.94 3.91 -16.03
N VAL A 21 -3.31 3.08 -15.06
CA VAL A 21 -3.65 1.66 -15.23
C VAL A 21 -4.75 1.38 -16.25
N GLN A 22 -5.73 2.28 -16.36
CA GLN A 22 -6.85 2.18 -17.31
C GLN A 22 -6.43 2.41 -18.78
N LYS A 23 -5.19 2.85 -19.01
CA LYS A 23 -4.58 3.04 -20.34
C LYS A 23 -3.49 2.00 -20.62
N ASN A 24 -3.38 0.94 -19.83
CA ASN A 24 -2.40 -0.12 -20.09
C ASN A 24 -2.80 -0.87 -21.38
N PRO A 25 -1.90 -0.98 -22.39
CA PRO A 25 -2.24 -1.58 -23.68
C PRO A 25 -2.18 -3.10 -23.69
N ILE A 26 -1.66 -3.74 -22.64
CA ILE A 26 -1.40 -5.18 -22.58
C ILE A 26 -2.44 -5.91 -21.73
N ARG A 27 -2.83 -5.31 -20.60
CA ARG A 27 -3.76 -5.90 -19.63
C ARG A 27 -4.58 -4.81 -18.98
N ASP A 28 -5.87 -5.04 -18.75
CA ASP A 28 -6.64 -4.09 -17.97
C ASP A 28 -6.43 -4.30 -16.47
N TRP A 29 -6.29 -3.18 -15.80
CA TRP A 29 -5.87 -3.07 -14.44
C TRP A 29 -6.78 -2.07 -13.72
N TYR A 30 -7.09 -2.32 -12.44
CA TYR A 30 -8.06 -1.54 -11.67
C TYR A 30 -7.50 -1.06 -10.34
N HIS A 31 -7.92 0.12 -9.92
CA HIS A 31 -7.72 0.62 -8.57
C HIS A 31 -8.85 0.20 -7.63
N ALA A 32 -8.55 0.14 -6.34
CA ALA A 32 -9.58 0.01 -5.31
C ALA A 32 -10.49 1.26 -5.26
N SER A 33 -11.80 1.03 -5.18
CA SER A 33 -12.83 2.08 -5.10
C SER A 33 -12.71 2.90 -3.82
N TRP A 34 -13.20 4.15 -3.84
CA TRP A 34 -13.37 5.01 -2.65
C TRP A 34 -12.10 5.36 -1.83
N MET A 35 -10.91 5.08 -2.37
CA MET A 35 -9.63 5.43 -1.73
C MET A 35 -9.33 6.95 -1.70
N HIS A 36 -10.15 7.78 -2.35
CA HIS A 36 -9.94 9.24 -2.40
C HIS A 36 -10.56 10.01 -1.22
N TRP A 37 -11.47 9.39 -0.44
CA TRP A 37 -12.33 10.10 0.50
C TRP A 37 -11.72 10.32 1.90
N SER A 38 -10.74 9.51 2.30
CA SER A 38 -10.09 9.63 3.61
C SER A 38 -9.03 10.72 3.67
N ASP A 39 -8.63 11.10 4.88
CA ASP A 39 -7.48 11.97 5.17
C ASP A 39 -6.17 11.49 4.52
N ASN A 40 -5.95 10.17 4.51
CA ASN A 40 -4.82 9.54 3.82
C ASN A 40 -5.09 9.28 2.33
N GLY A 41 -6.17 9.84 1.80
CA GLY A 41 -6.72 9.51 0.49
C GLY A 41 -5.81 9.87 -0.68
N ARG A 42 -6.24 9.42 -1.85
CA ARG A 42 -5.56 9.63 -3.15
C ARG A 42 -5.22 11.10 -3.39
N GLU A 43 -3.94 11.41 -3.58
CA GLU A 43 -3.51 12.73 -4.05
C GLU A 43 -3.91 12.94 -5.53
N PRO A 44 -4.18 14.19 -5.95
CA PRO A 44 -4.87 14.49 -7.20
C PRO A 44 -4.07 14.31 -8.50
N VAL A 45 -2.75 14.12 -8.45
CA VAL A 45 -1.90 14.06 -9.67
C VAL A 45 -1.80 12.64 -10.21
N ASN A 46 -1.36 11.70 -9.39
CA ASN A 46 -1.09 10.30 -9.74
C ASN A 46 -1.90 9.30 -8.90
N GLY A 47 -2.74 9.76 -7.96
CA GLY A 47 -3.55 8.88 -7.13
C GLY A 47 -2.70 8.11 -6.10
N LEU A 48 -1.63 8.70 -5.57
CA LEU A 48 -0.89 8.10 -4.47
C LEU A 48 -1.68 8.22 -3.15
N THR A 49 -1.70 7.18 -2.33
CA THR A 49 -2.27 7.17 -0.97
C THR A 49 -1.15 7.40 0.03
N PHE A 50 -1.39 8.23 1.03
CA PHE A 50 -0.42 8.42 2.11
C PHE A 50 -0.42 7.18 3.01
N GLU A 51 0.74 6.52 3.09
CA GLU A 51 0.95 5.32 3.88
C GLU A 51 1.58 5.69 5.23
N ARG A 52 2.03 4.67 5.97
CA ARG A 52 2.79 4.86 7.21
C ARG A 52 3.99 5.80 6.98
N PRO A 53 4.11 6.92 7.72
CA PRO A 53 5.34 7.70 7.75
C PRO A 53 6.44 6.90 8.44
N VAL A 54 7.65 6.96 7.92
CA VAL A 54 8.80 6.18 8.41
C VAL A 54 9.55 7.01 9.45
N PRO A 55 9.65 6.54 10.71
CA PRO A 55 10.33 7.25 11.79
C PRO A 55 11.79 7.56 11.47
N PRO A 56 12.36 8.64 12.05
CA PRO A 56 13.78 8.94 11.96
C PRO A 56 14.65 7.72 12.26
N PHE A 57 15.72 7.57 11.49
CA PHE A 57 16.73 6.54 11.60
C PHE A 57 16.25 5.10 11.34
N GLU A 58 14.99 4.86 10.97
CA GLU A 58 14.48 3.50 10.78
C GLU A 58 15.12 2.79 9.58
N LEU A 59 15.21 3.45 8.43
CA LEU A 59 15.78 2.85 7.21
C LEU A 59 17.30 3.02 7.13
N SER A 60 17.80 4.18 7.54
CA SER A 60 19.22 4.50 7.48
C SER A 60 19.65 5.43 8.60
N LYS A 61 20.90 5.30 9.05
CA LYS A 61 21.52 6.22 10.03
C LYS A 61 21.57 7.68 9.59
N THR A 62 21.47 7.95 8.29
CA THR A 62 21.49 9.31 7.70
C THR A 62 20.10 9.92 7.53
N GLN A 63 19.03 9.15 7.77
CA GLN A 63 17.65 9.59 7.69
C GLN A 63 17.24 10.28 9.01
N GLY A 64 17.56 11.57 9.18
CA GLY A 64 17.35 12.29 10.45
C GLY A 64 15.93 12.80 10.72
N ARG A 65 14.95 12.53 9.86
CA ARG A 65 13.56 13.00 9.98
C ARG A 65 12.56 11.90 9.63
N TYR A 66 11.28 12.17 9.88
CA TYR A 66 10.21 11.37 9.30
C TYR A 66 10.21 11.46 7.78
N LEU A 67 10.26 10.31 7.11
CA LEU A 67 10.00 10.21 5.68
C LEU A 67 8.54 9.91 5.44
N GLN A 68 8.02 10.44 4.35
CA GLN A 68 6.68 10.11 3.87
C GLN A 68 6.75 8.92 2.92
N SER A 69 5.80 8.01 3.07
CA SER A 69 5.59 6.91 2.13
C SER A 69 4.27 7.13 1.40
N TRP A 70 4.31 7.00 0.08
CA TRP A 70 3.21 7.32 -0.82
C TRP A 70 3.01 6.19 -1.81
N ALA A 71 1.90 5.48 -1.71
CA ALA A 71 1.65 4.32 -2.55
C ALA A 71 0.69 4.62 -3.70
N CYS A 72 1.11 4.36 -4.94
CA CYS A 72 0.16 4.17 -6.03
C CYS A 72 -0.51 2.82 -5.80
N GLY A 73 -1.72 2.88 -5.28
CA GLY A 73 -2.39 1.72 -4.71
C GLY A 73 -2.98 0.85 -5.80
N ILE A 74 -2.37 -0.33 -5.88
CA ILE A 74 -3.05 -1.62 -5.96
C ILE A 74 -3.79 -1.80 -7.27
N ILE A 75 -3.02 -2.35 -8.19
CA ILE A 75 -3.39 -2.60 -9.56
C ILE A 75 -3.81 -4.06 -9.65
N MET A 76 -5.10 -4.32 -9.87
CA MET A 76 -5.67 -5.67 -9.98
C MET A 76 -6.02 -5.99 -11.44
N LEU A 77 -5.69 -7.19 -11.92
CA LEU A 77 -5.99 -7.61 -13.29
C LEU A 77 -7.48 -7.85 -13.57
N LEU A 78 -8.01 -7.40 -14.72
CA LEU A 78 -9.42 -7.49 -15.14
C LEU A 78 -10.05 -8.85 -14.98
N VAL A 79 -9.37 -9.91 -15.43
CA VAL A 79 -9.95 -11.26 -15.47
C VAL A 79 -10.37 -11.73 -14.06
N ARG A 80 -9.90 -11.05 -13.01
CA ARG A 80 -10.12 -11.43 -11.61
C ARG A 80 -10.57 -10.26 -10.72
N ALA A 81 -10.89 -9.11 -11.34
CA ALA A 81 -11.61 -8.01 -10.69
C ALA A 81 -13.09 -8.32 -10.43
N THR A 82 -13.52 -9.54 -10.75
CA THR A 82 -14.88 -10.06 -10.54
C THR A 82 -15.37 -9.88 -9.11
N THR A 83 -14.49 -9.96 -8.11
CA THR A 83 -14.88 -9.76 -6.71
C THR A 83 -15.30 -8.31 -6.46
N PHE A 84 -14.56 -7.33 -6.99
CA PHE A 84 -14.98 -5.93 -6.93
C PHE A 84 -16.26 -5.68 -7.73
N GLY A 85 -16.38 -6.27 -8.92
CA GLY A 85 -17.59 -6.16 -9.75
C GLY A 85 -18.83 -6.73 -9.07
N LYS A 86 -18.70 -7.84 -8.32
CA LYS A 86 -19.79 -8.41 -7.52
C LYS A 86 -20.16 -7.53 -6.34
N ILE A 87 -19.15 -7.03 -5.60
CA ILE A 87 -19.38 -6.15 -4.45
C ILE A 87 -20.08 -4.88 -4.90
N TRP A 88 -19.57 -4.22 -5.94
CA TRP A 88 -20.06 -2.92 -6.41
C TRP A 88 -21.04 -3.02 -7.59
N ALA A 89 -21.70 -4.16 -7.79
CA ALA A 89 -22.68 -4.36 -8.85
C ALA A 89 -23.79 -3.30 -8.80
N ASN A 90 -24.22 -2.94 -7.58
CA ASN A 90 -24.92 -1.69 -7.32
C ASN A 90 -23.94 -0.72 -6.62
N PRO A 91 -23.55 0.40 -7.27
CA PRO A 91 -22.64 1.37 -6.68
C PRO A 91 -23.15 1.99 -5.36
N ASN A 92 -24.46 1.96 -5.13
CA ASN A 92 -25.12 2.52 -3.95
C ASN A 92 -25.49 1.47 -2.88
N ASP A 93 -25.20 0.19 -3.12
CA ASP A 93 -25.58 -0.90 -2.23
C ASP A 93 -24.59 -2.07 -2.36
N PRO A 94 -23.35 -1.89 -1.87
CA PRO A 94 -22.31 -2.89 -2.02
C PRO A 94 -22.63 -4.20 -1.27
N LYS A 95 -22.47 -5.34 -1.94
CA LYS A 95 -22.81 -6.67 -1.41
C LYS A 95 -21.58 -7.45 -0.98
N TRP A 96 -21.63 -7.99 0.23
CA TRP A 96 -20.49 -8.61 0.93
C TRP A 96 -20.70 -10.12 1.13
N GLN A 97 -20.96 -10.83 0.05
CA GLN A 97 -21.20 -12.28 0.07
C GLN A 97 -19.99 -12.99 -0.54
N ASP A 98 -19.46 -13.98 0.18
CA ASP A 98 -18.38 -14.87 -0.26
C ASP A 98 -17.19 -14.13 -0.89
N VAL A 99 -16.71 -13.08 -0.20
CA VAL A 99 -15.56 -12.29 -0.66
C VAL A 99 -14.32 -13.17 -0.65
N LYS A 100 -13.99 -13.70 -1.82
CA LYS A 100 -12.80 -14.49 -2.10
C LYS A 100 -12.35 -14.20 -3.52
N PHE A 101 -11.10 -13.82 -3.69
CA PHE A 101 -10.53 -13.55 -5.00
C PHE A 101 -10.26 -14.86 -5.74
N PRO A 102 -10.49 -14.91 -7.07
CA PRO A 102 -10.19 -16.09 -7.87
C PRO A 102 -8.72 -16.47 -7.78
N LEU A 103 -8.44 -17.78 -7.85
CA LEU A 103 -7.08 -18.30 -8.03
C LEU A 103 -6.33 -17.52 -9.09
N GLY A 104 -5.04 -17.25 -8.86
CA GLY A 104 -4.09 -16.47 -9.67
C GLY A 104 -4.40 -14.99 -9.84
N THR A 105 -5.29 -14.42 -9.00
CA THR A 105 -5.41 -12.96 -8.85
C THR A 105 -4.05 -12.40 -8.50
N CYS A 106 -3.60 -11.40 -9.26
CA CYS A 106 -2.33 -10.73 -9.04
C CYS A 106 -2.60 -9.25 -8.74
N VAL A 107 -1.82 -8.74 -7.81
CA VAL A 107 -1.92 -7.41 -7.24
C VAL A 107 -0.54 -6.86 -7.09
N PHE A 108 -0.33 -5.59 -7.38
CA PHE A 108 0.91 -4.93 -7.00
C PHE A 108 0.71 -3.47 -6.58
N LYS A 109 1.62 -2.99 -5.73
CA LYS A 109 1.62 -1.65 -5.15
C LYS A 109 2.98 -1.02 -5.37
N VAL A 110 3.01 0.17 -5.97
CA VAL A 110 4.25 0.96 -6.10
C VAL A 110 4.31 1.93 -4.94
N LEU A 111 5.41 1.91 -4.18
CA LEU A 111 5.64 2.80 -3.04
C LEU A 111 6.78 3.75 -3.32
N MET A 112 6.44 5.03 -3.22
CA MET A 112 7.33 6.15 -3.41
C MET A 112 7.60 6.83 -2.07
N THR A 113 8.70 7.54 -1.96
CA THR A 113 9.07 8.32 -0.77
C THR A 113 9.65 9.67 -1.15
N ASP A 114 9.55 10.64 -0.26
CA ASP A 114 10.19 11.95 -0.36
C ASP A 114 11.64 11.95 0.18
N ALA A 115 12.20 10.76 0.47
CA ALA A 115 13.60 10.63 0.85
C ALA A 115 14.53 11.21 -0.21
N THR A 116 15.69 11.72 0.21
CA THR A 116 16.79 12.18 -0.64
C THR A 116 17.90 11.14 -0.79
N ASP A 117 18.81 11.31 -1.76
CA ASP A 117 19.98 10.42 -1.92
C ASP A 117 20.91 10.43 -0.69
N SER A 118 20.98 11.56 0.04
CA SER A 118 21.75 11.64 1.28
C SER A 118 21.10 10.90 2.43
N GLU A 119 19.76 10.85 2.47
CA GLU A 119 19.03 10.16 3.54
C GLU A 119 19.06 8.64 3.33
N ILE A 120 18.83 8.19 2.08
CA ILE A 120 18.82 6.76 1.71
C ILE A 120 19.72 6.52 0.48
N PRO A 121 21.04 6.31 0.67
CA PRO A 121 22.00 6.24 -0.44
C PRO A 121 21.75 5.14 -1.47
N CYS A 122 21.13 4.01 -1.08
CA CYS A 122 20.78 2.96 -2.03
C CYS A 122 19.70 3.38 -3.03
N MET A 123 19.02 4.52 -2.82
CA MET A 123 18.00 5.03 -3.74
C MET A 123 18.55 5.86 -4.91
N LYS A 124 19.87 6.01 -5.02
CA LYS A 124 20.47 6.83 -6.08
C LYS A 124 20.02 6.39 -7.47
N GLY A 125 19.53 7.35 -8.26
CA GLY A 125 19.01 7.13 -9.61
C GLY A 125 17.60 6.53 -9.68
N SER A 126 16.88 6.49 -8.55
CA SER A 126 15.51 6.01 -8.49
C SER A 126 14.56 6.84 -9.37
N PRO A 127 13.65 6.21 -10.12
CA PRO A 127 12.59 6.92 -10.84
C PRO A 127 11.77 7.82 -9.93
N ALA A 128 11.47 9.02 -10.43
CA ALA A 128 10.74 10.04 -9.70
C ALA A 128 9.37 10.33 -10.34
N MET A 129 8.41 10.74 -9.51
CA MET A 129 7.09 11.22 -9.89
C MET A 129 6.73 12.46 -9.06
N GLN A 130 5.87 13.33 -9.60
CA GLN A 130 5.38 14.52 -8.91
C GLN A 130 4.07 14.21 -8.18
N ALA A 131 3.97 14.47 -6.89
CA ALA A 131 2.77 14.17 -6.10
C ALA A 131 2.46 15.30 -5.11
N VAL A 132 1.17 15.55 -4.86
CA VAL A 132 0.78 16.49 -3.80
C VAL A 132 0.85 15.77 -2.45
N ILE A 133 2.01 15.88 -1.80
CA ILE A 133 2.30 15.18 -0.54
C ILE A 133 1.88 15.97 0.70
N ALA A 134 2.08 15.41 1.90
CA ALA A 134 1.80 16.08 3.15
C ALA A 134 2.83 17.17 3.40
N LYS A 135 2.43 18.21 4.14
CA LYS A 135 3.35 19.21 4.66
C LYS A 135 4.33 18.52 5.59
N GLN A 136 5.61 18.67 5.28
CA GLN A 136 6.65 18.21 6.18
C GLN A 136 6.66 19.11 7.41
N PRO A 137 6.56 18.56 8.64
CA PRO A 137 6.66 19.37 9.84
C PRO A 137 8.03 20.05 9.96
N LEU A 138 8.05 21.24 10.58
CA LEU A 138 9.28 22.00 10.81
C LEU A 138 10.21 21.29 11.81
N SER A 139 9.65 20.58 12.78
CA SER A 139 10.42 19.75 13.71
C SER A 139 10.81 18.43 13.03
N PRO A 140 12.08 17.99 13.10
CA PRO A 140 12.51 16.68 12.59
C PRO A 140 11.72 15.49 13.17
N ASP A 141 11.25 15.64 14.41
CA ASP A 141 10.44 14.64 15.13
C ASP A 141 8.94 14.76 14.85
N GLY A 142 8.53 15.76 14.06
CA GLY A 142 7.14 15.94 13.68
C GLY A 142 6.71 14.89 12.66
N MET A 143 5.66 14.13 12.99
CA MET A 143 5.06 13.17 12.08
C MET A 143 4.19 13.90 11.03
N PRO A 144 4.41 13.67 9.72
CA PRO A 144 3.57 14.26 8.66
C PRO A 144 2.11 13.81 8.77
N ASN A 145 1.18 14.74 8.48
CA ASN A 145 -0.26 14.51 8.56
C ASN A 145 -0.88 14.40 7.16
N GLY A 146 -1.61 13.30 6.92
CA GLY A 146 -2.37 13.08 5.70
C GLY A 146 -3.32 14.22 5.33
N MET A 147 -3.94 14.86 6.31
CA MET A 147 -4.91 15.93 6.05
C MET A 147 -4.29 17.22 5.51
N GLU A 148 -3.02 17.47 5.84
CA GLU A 148 -2.36 18.74 5.57
C GLU A 148 -1.45 18.59 4.36
N ARG A 149 -1.95 18.93 3.18
CA ARG A 149 -1.22 18.80 1.92
C ARG A 149 -0.43 20.06 1.55
N ASN A 150 0.66 19.86 0.82
CA ASN A 150 1.37 20.96 0.16
C ASN A 150 0.46 21.65 -0.87
N ALA A 151 0.69 22.94 -1.10
CA ALA A 151 -0.03 23.68 -2.13
C ALA A 151 0.40 23.27 -3.56
N GLU A 152 1.62 22.75 -3.68
CA GLU A 152 2.25 22.36 -4.95
C GLU A 152 2.71 20.90 -4.89
N ALA A 153 2.94 20.30 -6.06
CA ALA A 153 3.48 18.96 -6.15
C ALA A 153 4.95 18.93 -5.68
N SER A 154 5.33 17.83 -5.05
CA SER A 154 6.70 17.54 -4.63
C SER A 154 7.18 16.26 -5.31
N GLU A 155 8.49 16.16 -5.49
CA GLU A 155 9.09 14.95 -6.04
C GLU A 155 9.04 13.80 -5.01
N VAL A 156 8.57 12.64 -5.45
CA VAL A 156 8.64 11.38 -4.73
C VAL A 156 9.31 10.32 -5.60
N ARG A 157 10.06 9.40 -4.98
CA ARG A 157 10.97 8.49 -5.68
C ARG A 157 10.70 7.05 -5.29
N LEU A 158 10.86 6.12 -6.23
CA LEU A 158 10.60 4.70 -6.04
C LEU A 158 11.50 4.10 -4.95
N LEU A 159 10.87 3.51 -3.94
CA LEU A 159 11.57 2.80 -2.86
C LEU A 159 11.25 1.32 -2.84
N GLN A 160 9.98 0.98 -3.06
CA GLN A 160 9.47 -0.37 -2.83
C GLN A 160 8.35 -0.70 -3.83
N VAL A 161 8.26 -1.98 -4.20
CA VAL A 161 7.10 -2.51 -4.93
C VAL A 161 6.64 -3.79 -4.25
N ASP A 162 5.39 -3.80 -3.79
CA ASP A 162 4.78 -4.99 -3.22
C ASP A 162 3.97 -5.72 -4.26
N PHE A 163 3.83 -7.03 -4.08
CA PHE A 163 2.89 -7.83 -4.84
C PHE A 163 2.21 -8.89 -3.98
N ALA A 164 1.04 -9.32 -4.43
CA ALA A 164 0.35 -10.48 -3.89
C ALA A 164 -0.24 -11.30 -5.03
N VAL A 165 -0.14 -12.63 -4.92
CA VAL A 165 -0.72 -13.57 -5.88
C VAL A 165 -1.55 -14.61 -5.16
N ARG A 166 -2.79 -14.81 -5.61
CA ARG A 166 -3.70 -15.83 -5.08
C ARG A 166 -3.25 -17.20 -5.54
N ASP A 167 -2.93 -18.09 -4.61
CA ASP A 167 -2.46 -19.46 -4.89
C ASP A 167 -2.88 -20.41 -3.77
N ASP A 168 -3.65 -21.45 -4.07
CA ASP A 168 -4.14 -22.41 -3.06
C ASP A 168 -3.08 -23.39 -2.57
N ARG A 169 -1.88 -23.40 -3.17
CA ARG A 169 -0.74 -24.15 -2.61
C ARG A 169 -0.18 -23.47 -1.35
N ALA A 170 -0.45 -22.18 -1.16
CA ALA A 170 -0.10 -21.44 0.04
C ALA A 170 -1.09 -21.74 1.18
N PRO A 171 -0.66 -22.01 2.42
CA PRO A 171 -1.54 -22.23 3.57
C PRO A 171 -2.56 -21.10 3.82
N ILE A 172 -2.20 -19.85 3.52
CA ILE A 172 -3.11 -18.69 3.63
C ILE A 172 -3.87 -18.40 2.32
N GLY A 173 -3.64 -19.17 1.26
CA GLY A 173 -4.18 -18.95 -0.07
C GLY A 173 -3.54 -17.78 -0.85
N TRP A 174 -2.54 -17.11 -0.29
CA TRP A 174 -1.87 -15.97 -0.91
C TRP A 174 -0.36 -16.08 -0.77
N VAL A 175 0.35 -15.65 -1.80
CA VAL A 175 1.79 -15.42 -1.78
C VAL A 175 2.04 -13.93 -1.85
N PHE A 176 2.61 -13.35 -0.80
CA PHE A 176 3.04 -11.96 -0.76
C PHE A 176 4.51 -11.87 -1.09
N GLY A 177 4.92 -10.78 -1.72
CA GLY A 177 6.31 -10.47 -1.93
C GLY A 177 6.54 -8.98 -2.05
N THR A 178 7.80 -8.59 -1.95
CA THR A 178 8.19 -7.19 -2.03
C THR A 178 9.58 -7.04 -2.63
N PHE A 179 9.76 -5.95 -3.37
CA PHE A 179 11.02 -5.53 -3.95
C PHE A 179 11.46 -4.22 -3.30
N MET A 180 12.76 -4.05 -3.15
CA MET A 180 13.38 -2.79 -2.73
C MET A 180 14.21 -2.23 -3.88
N TYR A 181 14.19 -0.92 -4.04
CA TYR A 181 15.06 -0.24 -4.98
C TYR A 181 16.52 -0.30 -4.50
N ASP A 182 17.43 -0.61 -5.43
CA ASP A 182 18.88 -0.57 -5.20
C ASP A 182 19.59 0.01 -6.42
N GLY A 183 20.07 1.23 -6.29
CA GLY A 183 20.74 2.00 -7.33
C GLY A 183 22.11 1.45 -7.73
N SER A 184 22.67 0.48 -6.98
CA SER A 184 23.89 -0.21 -7.38
C SER A 184 23.66 -1.24 -8.50
N GLN A 185 22.40 -1.60 -8.75
CA GLN A 185 22.04 -2.59 -9.75
C GLN A 185 22.25 -2.06 -11.18
N LYS A 186 22.70 -2.94 -12.08
CA LYS A 186 23.22 -2.56 -13.42
C LYS A 186 22.17 -2.53 -14.53
N GLN A 187 20.89 -2.65 -14.22
CA GLN A 187 19.83 -2.66 -15.23
C GLN A 187 19.70 -1.29 -15.92
N LYS A 188 19.26 -1.34 -17.18
CA LYS A 188 19.23 -0.19 -18.08
C LYS A 188 18.23 0.88 -17.64
N THR A 189 17.03 0.48 -17.23
CA THR A 189 16.00 1.43 -16.77
C THR A 189 16.05 1.55 -15.25
N GLY A 190 15.76 2.74 -14.72
CA GLY A 190 15.67 2.95 -13.26
C GLY A 190 14.62 2.03 -12.63
N TRP A 191 13.47 1.84 -13.28
CA TRP A 191 12.42 0.94 -12.80
C TRP A 191 12.88 -0.51 -12.65
N ASP A 192 13.89 -0.94 -13.40
CA ASP A 192 14.41 -2.31 -13.32
C ASP A 192 15.42 -2.55 -12.19
N ARG A 193 15.91 -1.50 -11.53
CA ARG A 193 16.91 -1.56 -10.45
C ARG A 193 16.27 -1.92 -9.11
N MET A 194 15.48 -2.98 -9.13
CA MET A 194 14.72 -3.50 -8.01
C MET A 194 15.24 -4.89 -7.66
N ILE A 195 15.60 -5.10 -6.40
CA ILE A 195 15.97 -6.41 -5.88
C ILE A 195 14.83 -6.99 -5.05
N PRO A 196 14.53 -8.30 -5.17
CA PRO A 196 13.53 -8.92 -4.33
C PRO A 196 14.02 -8.91 -2.87
N VAL A 197 13.18 -8.47 -1.95
CA VAL A 197 13.39 -8.65 -0.52
C VAL A 197 13.06 -10.08 -0.14
N GLY A 198 11.95 -10.61 -0.67
CA GLY A 198 11.54 -11.99 -0.44
C GLY A 198 10.11 -12.28 -0.86
N ILE A 199 9.66 -13.49 -0.55
CA ILE A 199 8.27 -13.96 -0.68
C ILE A 199 7.82 -14.69 0.59
N THR A 200 6.53 -14.63 0.92
CA THR A 200 5.93 -15.34 2.06
C THR A 200 4.58 -15.93 1.63
N TRP A 201 4.33 -17.17 2.01
CA TRP A 201 3.10 -17.91 1.70
C TRP A 201 2.35 -18.37 2.95
N GLY A 202 2.85 -17.98 4.12
CA GLY A 202 2.23 -18.19 5.41
C GLY A 202 2.80 -17.25 6.48
N ASN A 203 2.49 -17.53 7.73
CA ASN A 203 2.83 -16.76 8.92
C ASN A 203 3.59 -17.60 9.96
N ASP A 204 4.00 -18.84 9.68
CA ASP A 204 4.74 -19.71 10.58
C ASP A 204 4.16 -19.74 12.00
N PRO A 205 2.94 -20.27 12.21
CA PRO A 205 2.22 -20.14 13.49
C PRO A 205 2.95 -20.73 14.70
N GLU A 206 3.90 -21.65 14.47
CA GLU A 206 4.71 -22.27 15.52
C GLU A 206 6.03 -21.51 15.79
N LEU A 207 6.42 -20.53 14.97
CA LEU A 207 7.66 -19.78 15.14
C LEU A 207 7.50 -18.67 16.21
N THR A 208 7.77 -19.04 17.46
CA THR A 208 7.77 -18.13 18.60
C THR A 208 9.00 -17.22 18.63
N GLN A 209 8.95 -16.20 19.50
CA GLN A 209 10.09 -15.28 19.70
C GLN A 209 11.32 -16.00 20.25
N GLU A 210 11.14 -16.97 21.14
CA GLU A 210 12.22 -17.78 21.73
C GLU A 210 12.92 -18.61 20.64
N MET A 211 12.15 -19.27 19.77
CA MET A 211 12.70 -20.04 18.65
C MET A 211 13.47 -19.15 17.67
N ALA A 212 12.92 -17.98 17.35
CA ALA A 212 13.59 -17.02 16.48
C ALA A 212 14.91 -16.50 17.09
N LYS A 213 14.94 -16.24 18.41
CA LYS A 213 16.16 -15.88 19.15
C LYS A 213 17.17 -17.01 19.17
N ALA A 214 16.72 -18.26 19.19
CA ALA A 214 17.57 -19.46 19.04
C ALA A 214 18.05 -19.68 17.59
N GLY A 215 17.70 -18.79 16.65
CA GLY A 215 18.18 -18.81 15.27
C GLY A 215 17.29 -19.56 14.29
N ILE A 216 16.16 -20.12 14.75
CA ILE A 216 15.17 -20.76 13.86
C ILE A 216 14.61 -19.72 12.90
N LYS A 217 14.58 -20.05 11.61
CA LYS A 217 14.10 -19.19 10.54
C LYS A 217 12.68 -19.56 10.13
N PRO A 218 11.90 -18.61 9.59
CA PRO A 218 10.65 -18.90 8.89
C PRO A 218 10.82 -20.02 7.86
N GLN A 219 9.85 -20.92 7.82
CA GLN A 219 9.74 -21.97 6.81
C GLN A 219 8.72 -21.60 5.72
N GLU A 220 7.78 -20.70 6.04
CA GLU A 220 6.76 -20.21 5.11
C GLU A 220 7.14 -18.88 4.43
N ALA A 221 8.42 -18.54 4.47
CA ALA A 221 8.98 -17.38 3.80
C ALA A 221 10.40 -17.65 3.26
N TRP A 222 10.73 -16.98 2.16
CA TRP A 222 12.08 -16.88 1.64
C TRP A 222 12.51 -15.41 1.65
N ILE A 223 13.67 -15.12 2.24
CA ILE A 223 14.27 -13.78 2.28
C ILE A 223 15.57 -13.79 1.47
N ASN A 224 15.74 -12.79 0.61
CA ASN A 224 16.97 -12.60 -0.14
C ASN A 224 18.11 -12.11 0.79
N LEU A 225 19.18 -12.89 0.87
CA LEU A 225 20.33 -12.54 1.71
C LEU A 225 21.07 -11.28 1.23
N GLU A 226 21.06 -11.00 -0.08
CA GLU A 226 21.68 -9.79 -0.64
C GLU A 226 21.04 -8.52 -0.07
N VAL A 227 19.70 -8.51 0.05
CA VAL A 227 18.99 -7.34 0.56
C VAL A 227 19.28 -7.08 2.04
N ASN A 228 19.57 -8.15 2.81
CA ASN A 228 19.98 -8.00 4.22
C ASN A 228 21.30 -7.24 4.35
N SER A 229 22.24 -7.46 3.43
CA SER A 229 23.48 -6.70 3.37
C SER A 229 23.21 -5.23 3.07
N VAL A 230 22.28 -4.93 2.16
CA VAL A 230 21.88 -3.53 1.88
C VAL A 230 21.28 -2.88 3.12
N ARG A 231 20.26 -3.49 3.75
CA ARG A 231 19.66 -2.99 5.01
C ARG A 231 20.71 -2.75 6.09
N SER A 232 21.62 -3.70 6.29
CA SER A 232 22.66 -3.60 7.32
C SER A 232 23.66 -2.48 7.00
N SER A 233 24.00 -2.29 5.72
CA SER A 233 24.90 -1.21 5.27
C SER A 233 24.32 0.19 5.47
N LEU A 234 22.99 0.33 5.38
CA LEU A 234 22.30 1.60 5.65
C LEU A 234 22.37 2.01 7.12
N GLY A 235 22.57 1.04 8.03
CA GLY A 235 22.77 1.29 9.47
C GLY A 235 21.54 1.85 10.19
N GLY A 236 20.34 1.64 9.66
CA GLY A 236 19.09 2.04 10.32
C GLY A 236 18.76 1.19 11.56
N THR A 237 17.77 1.62 12.33
CA THR A 237 17.34 0.98 13.59
C THR A 237 16.45 -0.24 13.37
N ARG A 238 15.91 -0.45 12.16
CA ARG A 238 15.10 -1.61 11.82
C ARG A 238 15.90 -2.92 12.01
N PRO A 239 15.48 -3.85 12.89
CA PRO A 239 16.25 -5.05 13.20
C PRO A 239 16.15 -6.15 12.12
N SER A 240 15.00 -6.23 11.44
CA SER A 240 14.67 -7.24 10.43
C SER A 240 13.62 -6.69 9.46
N TRP A 241 13.31 -7.42 8.39
CA TRP A 241 12.22 -7.02 7.49
C TRP A 241 10.87 -7.06 8.20
N GLY A 242 10.53 -8.21 8.80
CA GLY A 242 9.35 -8.40 9.65
C GLY A 242 9.67 -9.16 10.94
N TRP A 243 8.64 -9.34 11.77
CA TRP A 243 8.78 -9.90 13.11
C TRP A 243 9.24 -11.37 13.07
N ASN A 244 10.23 -11.71 13.89
CA ASN A 244 10.93 -13.01 13.88
C ASN A 244 11.54 -13.41 12.52
N GLY A 245 11.88 -12.44 11.68
CA GLY A 245 12.50 -12.68 10.38
C GLY A 245 11.53 -13.02 9.26
N ARG A 246 10.21 -12.99 9.51
CA ARG A 246 9.18 -13.08 8.46
C ARG A 246 9.32 -11.93 7.47
N LEU A 247 8.75 -12.08 6.28
CA LEU A 247 8.79 -11.04 5.26
C LEU A 247 7.91 -9.86 5.63
N ASN A 248 8.46 -8.65 5.51
CA ASN A 248 7.69 -7.42 5.40
C ASN A 248 8.40 -6.46 4.43
N GLY A 249 7.68 -5.45 3.92
CA GLY A 249 8.28 -4.45 3.06
C GLY A 249 9.19 -3.47 3.80
N PRO A 250 10.18 -2.88 3.11
CA PRO A 250 11.05 -1.84 3.64
C PRO A 250 10.37 -0.74 4.47
N VAL A 251 9.23 -0.20 4.04
CA VAL A 251 8.52 0.88 4.77
C VAL A 251 7.36 0.40 5.65
N ASP A 252 7.04 -0.89 5.59
CA ASP A 252 5.99 -1.50 6.41
C ASP A 252 6.47 -1.70 7.85
N ASN A 253 5.56 -1.78 8.81
CA ASN A 253 5.95 -1.88 10.22
C ASN A 253 6.60 -3.25 10.54
N TYR A 254 7.91 -3.26 10.85
CA TYR A 254 8.69 -4.49 11.07
C TYR A 254 8.22 -5.34 12.26
N ILE A 255 7.34 -4.82 13.13
CA ILE A 255 6.71 -5.63 14.20
C ILE A 255 5.58 -6.54 13.70
N SER A 256 5.29 -6.50 12.39
CA SER A 256 4.34 -7.37 11.70
C SER A 256 5.03 -8.10 10.54
N ALA A 257 4.24 -8.71 9.65
CA ALA A 257 4.66 -9.35 8.40
C ALA A 257 3.61 -9.06 7.32
N CYS A 258 3.93 -9.18 6.03
CA CYS A 258 2.97 -8.91 4.95
C CYS A 258 1.68 -9.72 5.13
N ALA A 259 1.81 -11.04 5.32
CA ALA A 259 0.67 -11.93 5.54
C ALA A 259 -0.11 -11.57 6.82
N SER A 260 0.58 -11.30 7.93
CA SER A 260 -0.04 -10.91 9.21
C SER A 260 -0.81 -9.58 9.12
N CYS A 261 -0.20 -8.53 8.56
CA CYS A 261 -0.79 -7.21 8.36
C CYS A 261 -2.03 -7.29 7.47
N HIS A 262 -1.97 -8.06 6.39
CA HIS A 262 -3.08 -8.17 5.44
C HIS A 262 -4.20 -9.09 5.93
N ALA A 263 -3.92 -10.06 6.80
CA ALA A 263 -4.92 -10.99 7.32
C ALA A 263 -6.07 -10.29 8.08
N VAL A 264 -5.82 -9.10 8.65
CA VAL A 264 -6.85 -8.31 9.37
C VAL A 264 -7.82 -7.57 8.46
N SER A 265 -7.73 -7.79 7.15
CA SER A 265 -8.68 -7.29 6.17
C SER A 265 -10.06 -7.90 6.44
N GLU A 266 -10.88 -7.18 7.21
CA GLU A 266 -12.27 -7.54 7.49
C GLU A 266 -13.16 -6.30 7.63
N LYS A 267 -14.46 -6.53 7.40
CA LYS A 267 -15.44 -5.48 7.16
C LYS A 267 -15.87 -4.73 8.41
N ASN A 268 -16.05 -5.39 9.55
CA ASN A 268 -16.75 -4.78 10.69
C ASN A 268 -15.83 -4.48 11.88
N THR A 269 -14.97 -5.43 12.27
CA THR A 269 -14.20 -5.33 13.53
C THR A 269 -12.94 -4.45 13.39
N HIS A 270 -12.37 -4.40 12.19
CA HIS A 270 -11.15 -3.65 11.86
C HIS A 270 -9.99 -3.81 12.87
N PRO A 271 -9.44 -5.03 13.04
CA PRO A 271 -8.30 -5.25 13.93
C PRO A 271 -7.09 -4.45 13.48
N SER A 272 -6.23 -4.10 14.44
CA SER A 272 -4.95 -3.46 14.16
C SER A 272 -4.07 -4.33 13.24
N MET A 273 -3.43 -3.71 12.25
CA MET A 273 -2.45 -4.34 11.35
C MET A 273 -1.17 -4.83 12.04
N VAL A 274 -0.97 -4.39 13.29
CA VAL A 274 0.16 -4.78 14.14
C VAL A 274 -0.35 -5.27 15.50
N PRO A 275 0.39 -6.16 16.17
CA PRO A 275 0.11 -6.47 17.57
C PRO A 275 0.15 -5.21 18.46
N PRO A 276 -0.69 -5.12 19.51
CA PRO A 276 -0.66 -4.00 20.45
C PRO A 276 0.71 -3.85 21.12
N ALA A 277 1.13 -2.60 21.38
CA ALA A 277 2.45 -2.29 21.93
C ALA A 277 2.77 -2.96 23.29
N GLY A 278 1.74 -3.31 24.08
CA GLY A 278 1.88 -4.02 25.36
C GLY A 278 1.68 -5.54 25.29
N ALA A 279 1.45 -6.11 24.11
CA ALA A 279 1.25 -7.55 23.97
C ALA A 279 2.56 -8.30 24.24
N ASN A 280 2.50 -9.36 25.07
CA ASN A 280 3.62 -10.28 25.21
C ASN A 280 3.77 -11.16 23.95
N ASP A 281 4.89 -11.85 23.81
CA ASP A 281 5.21 -12.59 22.57
C ASP A 281 4.17 -13.68 22.24
N LYS A 282 3.61 -14.35 23.26
CA LYS A 282 2.52 -15.31 23.07
C LYS A 282 1.23 -14.66 22.55
N GLN A 283 0.90 -13.46 23.04
CA GLN A 283 -0.26 -12.70 22.56
C GLN A 283 -0.05 -12.21 21.12
N LYS A 284 1.17 -11.81 20.76
CA LYS A 284 1.53 -11.41 19.38
C LYS A 284 1.28 -12.54 18.39
N MET A 285 1.47 -13.80 18.77
CA MET A 285 1.23 -14.97 17.90
C MET A 285 -0.20 -15.04 17.34
N LYS A 286 -1.20 -14.36 17.94
CA LYS A 286 -2.55 -14.22 17.34
C LYS A 286 -2.50 -13.60 15.94
N TRP A 287 -1.56 -12.70 15.67
CA TRP A 287 -1.38 -12.07 14.36
C TRP A 287 -0.67 -12.96 13.36
N PHE A 288 0.09 -13.94 13.83
CA PHE A 288 0.92 -14.83 13.00
C PHE A 288 0.25 -16.20 12.79
N ARG A 289 -1.08 -16.23 12.72
CA ARG A 289 -1.84 -17.43 12.34
C ARG A 289 -1.92 -17.54 10.81
N ASN A 290 -2.00 -18.76 10.31
CA ASN A 290 -2.40 -19.00 8.93
C ASN A 290 -3.92 -18.96 8.83
N ILE A 291 -4.45 -17.86 8.31
CA ILE A 291 -5.88 -17.68 8.06
C ILE A 291 -6.12 -17.98 6.57
N PRO A 292 -6.94 -18.97 6.23
CA PRO A 292 -7.20 -19.29 4.83
C PRO A 292 -7.87 -18.12 4.08
N ALA A 293 -7.56 -17.97 2.80
CA ALA A 293 -8.20 -17.00 1.92
C ALA A 293 -9.75 -17.10 1.97
N GLY A 294 -10.40 -15.96 2.15
CA GLY A 294 -11.84 -15.82 2.37
C GLY A 294 -12.31 -16.02 3.82
N ALA A 295 -11.42 -16.41 4.75
CA ALA A 295 -11.74 -16.46 6.18
C ALA A 295 -11.40 -15.11 6.85
N PRO A 296 -12.20 -14.66 7.84
CA PRO A 296 -11.93 -13.42 8.58
C PRO A 296 -10.84 -13.65 9.66
N PHE A 297 -10.22 -12.56 10.11
CA PHE A 297 -9.27 -12.61 11.24
C PHE A 297 -10.00 -12.83 12.56
N THR A 298 -11.13 -12.15 12.72
CA THR A 298 -12.06 -12.27 13.83
C THR A 298 -13.14 -13.29 13.48
N PRO A 299 -13.29 -14.37 14.28
CA PRO A 299 -14.32 -15.37 14.03
C PRO A 299 -15.71 -14.76 13.89
N GLY A 300 -16.42 -15.08 12.81
CA GLY A 300 -17.78 -14.60 12.52
C GLY A 300 -17.86 -13.25 11.80
N ASP A 301 -16.74 -12.57 11.54
CA ASP A 301 -16.73 -11.35 10.70
C ASP A 301 -16.74 -11.70 9.20
N VAL A 302 -16.80 -10.68 8.35
CA VAL A 302 -16.72 -10.81 6.90
C VAL A 302 -15.31 -10.50 6.44
N SER A 303 -14.67 -11.50 5.85
CA SER A 303 -13.33 -11.38 5.29
C SER A 303 -13.30 -10.40 4.11
N GLY A 304 -12.20 -9.65 4.02
CA GLY A 304 -11.79 -8.93 2.84
C GLY A 304 -10.76 -9.67 2.00
N ASP A 305 -10.55 -10.95 2.28
CA ASP A 305 -9.59 -11.85 1.61
C ASP A 305 -8.21 -11.21 1.42
N TYR A 306 -7.62 -10.79 2.54
CA TYR A 306 -6.31 -10.14 2.62
C TYR A 306 -6.21 -8.76 1.93
N TRP A 307 -7.31 -8.20 1.43
CA TRP A 307 -7.30 -6.95 0.68
C TRP A 307 -7.63 -5.70 1.51
N LEU A 308 -6.61 -5.09 2.13
CA LEU A 308 -6.78 -3.92 3.00
C LEU A 308 -7.41 -2.70 2.29
N GLN A 309 -7.02 -2.37 1.05
CA GLN A 309 -7.60 -1.20 0.35
C GLN A 309 -9.08 -1.38 -0.05
N LEU A 310 -9.58 -2.61 -0.14
CA LEU A 310 -10.99 -2.90 -0.38
C LEU A 310 -11.76 -2.57 0.91
N MET A 311 -11.19 -2.92 2.07
CA MET A 311 -11.82 -2.59 3.36
C MET A 311 -11.78 -1.09 3.58
N MET A 312 -10.62 -0.44 3.40
CA MET A 312 -10.49 1.01 3.55
C MET A 312 -11.40 1.77 2.59
N GLY A 313 -11.48 1.35 1.32
CA GLY A 313 -12.40 1.92 0.35
C GLY A 313 -13.87 1.77 0.77
N TYR A 314 -14.25 0.61 1.28
CA TYR A 314 -15.61 0.40 1.78
C TYR A 314 -15.92 1.21 3.05
N SER A 315 -14.99 1.30 4.00
CA SER A 315 -15.14 2.15 5.19
C SER A 315 -15.33 3.61 4.78
N ASN A 316 -14.56 4.09 3.80
CA ASN A 316 -14.71 5.42 3.21
C ASN A 316 -16.10 5.64 2.60
N TYR A 317 -16.59 4.69 1.81
CA TYR A 317 -17.94 4.72 1.26
C TYR A 317 -19.01 4.75 2.36
N ALA A 318 -18.88 3.90 3.39
CA ALA A 318 -19.84 3.81 4.48
C ALA A 318 -19.92 5.13 5.27
N ILE A 319 -18.77 5.75 5.55
CA ILE A 319 -18.68 7.08 6.18
C ILE A 319 -19.40 8.12 5.31
N TRP A 320 -19.07 8.18 4.01
CA TRP A 320 -19.72 9.10 3.09
C TRP A 320 -21.24 8.89 3.04
N ASN A 321 -21.69 7.65 2.87
CA ASN A 321 -23.12 7.31 2.75
C ASN A 321 -23.90 7.67 4.03
N ASN A 322 -23.30 7.45 5.20
CA ASN A 322 -23.90 7.86 6.48
C ASN A 322 -23.99 9.38 6.61
N ALA A 323 -22.95 10.12 6.18
CA ALA A 323 -22.98 11.57 6.15
C ALA A 323 -24.07 12.11 5.20
N GLN A 324 -24.25 11.49 4.03
CA GLN A 324 -25.34 11.83 3.12
C GLN A 324 -26.70 11.62 3.78
N LYS A 325 -26.97 10.44 4.36
CA LYS A 325 -28.24 10.15 5.06
C LYS A 325 -28.51 11.15 6.18
N GLY A 326 -27.49 11.56 6.93
CA GLY A 326 -27.59 12.61 7.95
C GLY A 326 -27.97 13.99 7.39
N MET A 327 -27.48 14.36 6.20
CA MET A 327 -27.93 15.57 5.50
C MET A 327 -29.40 15.48 5.09
N TRP A 328 -29.86 14.37 4.53
CA TRP A 328 -31.28 14.19 4.15
C TRP A 328 -32.23 14.32 5.35
N TYR A 329 -31.80 13.93 6.56
CA TYR A 329 -32.56 14.16 7.79
C TYR A 329 -32.52 15.62 8.27
N ARG A 330 -31.42 16.36 8.02
CA ARG A 330 -31.32 17.81 8.33
C ARG A 330 -32.02 18.71 7.30
N THR A 331 -32.15 18.28 6.05
CA THR A 331 -32.85 19.02 4.98
C THR A 331 -34.35 18.71 4.88
N LYS A 332 -34.97 18.16 5.93
CA LYS A 332 -36.44 18.27 6.14
C LYS A 332 -36.89 19.67 6.58
N LEU A 333 -36.00 20.67 6.53
CA LEU A 333 -36.38 22.05 6.23
C LEU A 333 -36.13 22.28 4.74
N ALA A 334 -37.20 22.54 3.98
CA ALA A 334 -37.15 22.79 2.55
C ALA A 334 -36.23 23.99 2.26
N ILE A 335 -34.99 23.72 1.83
CA ILE A 335 -34.15 24.73 1.22
C ILE A 335 -34.43 24.67 -0.29
N PRO A 336 -34.95 25.74 -0.90
CA PRO A 336 -35.28 25.74 -2.31
C PRO A 336 -34.00 25.57 -3.14
N PHE A 337 -34.00 24.58 -4.02
CA PHE A 337 -32.96 24.38 -5.03
C PHE A 337 -32.83 25.64 -5.90
N SER A 338 -31.78 26.44 -5.69
CA SER A 338 -31.37 27.40 -6.71
C SER A 338 -29.85 27.58 -6.76
N LYS A 339 -29.32 27.51 -7.99
CA LYS A 339 -28.01 27.98 -8.50
C LYS A 339 -26.72 27.16 -8.33
N THR A 340 -26.65 26.05 -7.62
CA THR A 340 -25.38 25.26 -7.48
C THR A 340 -24.86 24.61 -8.76
N ARG A 341 -25.68 24.45 -9.82
CA ARG A 341 -25.24 23.82 -11.08
C ARG A 341 -24.24 24.66 -11.90
N LYS A 342 -24.20 25.99 -11.72
CA LYS A 342 -23.27 26.86 -12.45
C LYS A 342 -21.84 26.84 -11.89
N GLU A 343 -21.66 26.43 -10.64
CA GLU A 343 -20.35 26.41 -9.97
C GLU A 343 -19.50 25.20 -10.40
N ALA A 344 -20.13 24.07 -10.74
CA ALA A 344 -19.44 22.86 -11.19
C ALA A 344 -18.70 23.05 -12.52
N GLY A 345 -19.25 23.83 -13.46
CA GLY A 345 -18.58 24.17 -14.73
C GLY A 345 -17.35 25.07 -14.54
N SER A 346 -17.29 25.86 -13.46
CA SER A 346 -16.13 26.70 -13.13
C SER A 346 -14.94 25.91 -12.59
N LEU A 347 -15.18 24.70 -12.06
CA LEU A 347 -14.13 23.86 -11.47
C LEU A 347 -13.23 23.22 -12.54
N GLU A 348 -13.80 22.83 -13.69
CA GLU A 348 -13.01 22.32 -14.83
C GLU A 348 -12.13 23.42 -15.45
N ALA A 349 -12.67 24.65 -15.58
CA ALA A 349 -11.89 25.80 -16.06
C ALA A 349 -10.72 26.14 -15.13
N LYS A 350 -10.88 25.96 -13.81
CA LYS A 350 -9.81 26.16 -12.82
C LYS A 350 -8.75 25.05 -12.79
N ARG A 351 -9.05 23.86 -13.35
CA ARG A 351 -8.11 22.72 -13.42
C ARG A 351 -7.22 22.73 -14.66
N ALA A 352 -7.59 23.47 -15.71
CA ALA A 352 -6.82 23.54 -16.95
C ALA A 352 -5.40 24.14 -16.79
N PRO A 353 -5.17 25.22 -16.01
CA PRO A 353 -3.84 25.80 -15.84
C PRO A 353 -2.85 24.89 -15.10
N LEU A 354 -3.35 24.04 -14.20
CA LEU A 354 -2.53 23.06 -13.46
C LEU A 354 -1.98 21.95 -14.36
N ARG A 355 -2.55 21.76 -15.56
CA ARG A 355 -2.09 20.76 -16.54
C ARG A 355 -1.11 21.33 -17.56
N THR A 356 -1.06 22.65 -17.74
CA THR A 356 -0.28 23.31 -18.79
C THR A 356 1.07 23.85 -18.31
N GLY A 357 1.41 23.74 -17.02
CA GLY A 357 2.74 24.07 -16.48
C GLY A 357 3.88 23.17 -17.00
N ILE A 358 3.57 22.09 -17.72
CA ILE A 358 4.53 21.22 -18.40
C ILE A 358 4.79 21.76 -19.80
N ARG A 359 5.53 22.86 -19.91
CA ARG A 359 6.37 23.27 -21.06
C ARG A 359 6.73 24.75 -20.88
N ASN A 360 7.93 24.99 -20.36
CA ASN A 360 8.90 25.93 -20.89
C ASN A 360 10.09 25.97 -19.95
N ASN A 361 11.18 25.32 -20.34
CA ASN A 361 12.53 25.89 -20.27
C ASN A 361 13.37 25.22 -21.35
N LYS A 362 13.87 26.07 -22.25
CA LYS A 362 14.99 25.77 -23.15
C LYS A 362 16.27 25.67 -22.34
#